data_AF-A0A7X7RI22-F1
#
_entry.id   AF-A0A7X7RI22-F1
#
_cell.length_a   1.000
_cell.length_b   1.000
_cell.length_c   1.000
_cell.angle_alpha   90.00
_cell.angle_beta   90.00
_cell.angle_gamma   90.00
#
_symmetry.space_group_name_H-M   'P 1'
#
loop_
_entity.id
_entity.type
_entity.pdbx_description
1 polymer ?
#
loop_
_entity_poly.entity_id
_entity_poly.type
_entity_poly.pdbx_seq_one_letter_code
_entity_poly.pdbx_strand_id
1 'polypeptide(L)'
;MIGIDCDFPGGNIIAERIEGDTLVLCPDMRDTAGSWFYWAFRLRGAAGRRLAIRFSAHTPVGMRGPALSRDGGLTWQWSTEPFTTEGFTLTVP
;
A
#
# COMPACT_ATOMS: atom_id res chain seq x y z
N MET A 1 -6.15 13.19 9.72
CA MET A 1 -6.76 11.84 9.66
C MET A 1 -6.08 11.09 8.53
N ILE A 2 -5.74 9.81 8.72
CA ILE A 2 -5.14 8.99 7.66
C ILE A 2 -6.20 8.73 6.59
N GLY A 3 -5.87 9.00 5.32
CA GLY A 3 -6.72 8.70 4.17
C GLY A 3 -6.03 7.74 3.21
N ILE A 4 -6.77 6.74 2.74
CA ILE A 4 -6.34 5.79 1.71
C ILE A 4 -7.36 5.82 0.59
N ASP A 5 -6.88 5.89 -0.65
CA ASP A 5 -7.70 5.80 -1.84
C ASP A 5 -6.90 5.24 -3.01
N CYS A 6 -7.62 4.85 -4.06
CA CYS A 6 -7.06 4.49 -5.35
C CYS A 6 -7.83 5.15 -6.49
N ASP A 7 -8.35 6.37 -6.27
CA ASP A 7 -9.12 7.12 -7.27
C ASP A 7 -8.17 7.85 -8.23
N PHE A 8 -7.52 7.04 -9.07
CA PHE A 8 -6.64 7.45 -10.16
C PHE A 8 -6.45 6.28 -11.14
N PRO A 9 -6.07 6.54 -12.41
CA PRO A 9 -5.79 5.48 -13.37
C PRO A 9 -4.74 4.49 -12.88
N GLY A 10 -5.06 3.19 -12.92
CA GLY A 10 -4.20 2.13 -12.40
C GLY A 10 -4.33 1.89 -10.88
N GLY A 11 -5.16 2.66 -10.17
CA GLY A 11 -5.43 2.42 -8.76
C GLY A 11 -6.06 1.04 -8.50
N ASN A 12 -5.55 0.34 -7.49
CA ASN A 12 -6.08 -0.91 -7.01
C ASN A 12 -5.83 -1.12 -5.51
N ILE A 13 -6.85 -0.88 -4.67
CA ILE A 13 -6.83 -1.23 -3.25
C ILE A 13 -8.24 -1.22 -2.66
N ILE A 14 -8.44 -2.02 -1.61
CA ILE A 14 -9.52 -1.89 -0.64
C ILE A 14 -8.88 -1.61 0.72
N ALA A 15 -9.35 -0.56 1.39
CA ALA A 15 -8.96 -0.29 2.77
C ALA A 15 -9.98 -0.96 3.71
N GLU A 16 -9.57 -2.06 4.36
CA GLU A 16 -10.46 -2.80 5.25
C GLU A 16 -10.53 -2.16 6.64
N ARG A 17 -9.36 -1.82 7.20
CA ARG A 17 -9.24 -1.24 8.55
C ARG A 17 -8.07 -0.26 8.64
N ILE A 18 -8.27 0.82 9.40
CA ILE A 18 -7.21 1.77 9.80
C ILE A 18 -7.25 1.86 11.33
N GLU A 19 -6.21 1.33 11.97
CA GLU A 19 -6.09 1.21 13.43
C GLU A 19 -4.81 1.88 13.90
N GLY A 20 -4.91 3.16 14.26
CA GLY A 20 -3.75 3.95 14.68
C GLY A 20 -2.73 4.11 13.54
N ASP A 21 -1.59 3.43 13.65
CA ASP A 21 -0.50 3.39 12.66
C ASP A 21 -0.50 2.10 11.81
N THR A 22 -1.46 1.19 12.04
CA THR A 22 -1.60 -0.05 11.27
C THR A 22 -2.73 0.08 10.26
N LEU A 23 -2.45 -0.26 9.00
CA LEU A 23 -3.42 -0.25 7.92
C LEU A 23 -3.55 -1.66 7.36
N VAL A 24 -4.78 -2.18 7.37
CA VAL A 24 -5.11 -3.48 6.80
C VAL A 24 -5.78 -3.26 5.46
N LEU A 25 -5.13 -3.71 4.41
CA LEU A 25 -5.51 -3.50 3.02
C LEU A 25 -5.65 -4.84 2.28
N CYS A 26 -6.35 -4.85 1.16
CA CYS A 26 -6.29 -5.96 0.20
C CYS A 26 -6.38 -5.42 -1.24
N PRO A 27 -5.75 -6.08 -2.23
CA PRO A 27 -6.01 -5.77 -3.63
C PRO A 27 -7.48 -6.00 -3.96
N ASP A 28 -8.09 -5.11 -4.75
CA ASP A 28 -9.43 -5.37 -5.29
C ASP A 28 -9.30 -6.38 -6.42
N MET A 29 -9.90 -7.55 -6.24
CA MET A 29 -9.89 -8.63 -7.23
C MET A 29 -10.88 -8.38 -8.38
N ARG A 30 -11.89 -7.53 -8.17
CA ARG A 30 -12.93 -7.22 -9.15
C ARG A 30 -13.51 -8.50 -9.77
N ASP A 31 -13.36 -8.66 -11.09
CA ASP A 31 -13.80 -9.78 -11.91
C ASP A 31 -12.69 -10.84 -12.13
N THR A 32 -11.53 -10.68 -11.49
CA THR A 32 -10.40 -11.59 -11.64
C THR A 32 -10.50 -12.78 -10.69
N ALA A 33 -10.40 -13.98 -11.25
CA ALA A 33 -10.32 -15.21 -10.49
C ALA A 33 -8.90 -15.48 -9.95
N GLY A 34 -8.82 -16.06 -8.76
CA GLY A 34 -7.55 -16.41 -8.10
C GLY A 34 -6.95 -15.26 -7.30
N SER A 35 -5.65 -15.34 -7.02
CA SER A 35 -4.91 -14.32 -6.27
C SER A 35 -4.14 -13.43 -7.24
N TRP A 36 -4.25 -12.10 -7.10
CA TRP A 36 -3.46 -11.15 -7.90
C TRP A 36 -2.45 -10.41 -7.03
N PHE A 37 -1.24 -10.26 -7.55
CA PHE A 37 -0.15 -9.48 -6.96
C PHE A 37 -0.30 -7.95 -7.07
N TYR A 38 -1.17 -7.41 -7.95
CA TYR A 38 -1.12 -5.98 -8.28
C TYR A 38 -1.91 -5.13 -7.29
N TRP A 39 -1.27 -4.10 -6.75
CA TRP A 39 -1.87 -3.09 -5.89
C TRP A 39 -1.22 -1.73 -6.14
N ALA A 40 -2.01 -0.66 -6.02
CA ALA A 40 -1.55 0.72 -6.13
C ALA A 40 -2.52 1.64 -5.41
N PHE A 41 -2.02 2.41 -4.45
CA PHE A 41 -2.84 3.30 -3.65
C PHE A 41 -2.10 4.58 -3.28
N ARG A 42 -2.87 5.58 -2.88
CA ARG A 42 -2.39 6.85 -2.36
C ARG A 42 -2.69 6.93 -0.87
N LEU A 43 -1.70 7.41 -0.12
CA LEU A 43 -1.77 7.59 1.33
C LEU A 43 -1.62 9.07 1.67
N ARG A 44 -2.50 9.58 2.53
CA ARG A 44 -2.57 11.00 2.91
C ARG A 44 -2.75 11.18 4.41
N GLY A 45 -2.33 12.34 4.92
CA GLY A 45 -2.63 12.76 6.30
C GLY A 45 -1.88 12.01 7.41
N ALA A 46 -0.66 11.53 7.11
CA ALA A 46 0.16 10.76 8.02
C ALA A 46 1.64 11.21 8.08
N ALA A 47 1.96 12.41 7.62
CA ALA A 47 3.32 12.95 7.61
C ALA A 47 4.01 12.81 8.98
N GLY A 48 5.28 12.40 8.96
CA GLY A 48 6.09 12.14 10.16
C GLY A 48 5.76 10.83 10.90
N ARG A 49 4.74 10.07 10.47
CA ARG A 49 4.36 8.81 11.12
C ARG A 49 5.01 7.62 10.44
N ARG A 50 5.35 6.60 11.25
CA ARG A 50 5.78 5.29 10.78
C ARG A 50 4.58 4.36 10.76
N LEU A 51 4.17 3.93 9.58
CA LEU A 51 2.99 3.10 9.38
C LEU A 51 3.37 1.66 9.09
N ALA A 52 2.53 0.73 9.55
CA ALA A 52 2.58 -0.69 9.22
C ALA A 52 1.45 -1.01 8.24
N ILE A 53 1.81 -1.37 7.00
CA ILE A 53 0.85 -1.83 6.00
C ILE A 53 0.81 -3.37 6.05
N ARG A 54 -0.39 -3.92 6.15
CA ARG A 54 -0.65 -5.37 6.18
C ARG A 54 -1.66 -5.73 5.12
N PHE A 55 -1.41 -6.81 4.40
CA PHE A 55 -2.37 -7.39 3.48
C PHE A 55 -3.16 -8.51 4.18
N SER A 56 -4.49 -8.40 4.22
CA SER A 56 -5.38 -9.34 4.91
C SER A 56 -5.55 -10.67 4.17
N ALA A 57 -5.37 -10.66 2.85
CA ALA A 57 -5.52 -11.81 1.98
C ALA A 57 -4.35 -11.87 1.00
N HIS A 58 -3.79 -13.08 0.84
CA HIS A 58 -2.65 -13.38 -0.02
C HIS A 58 -1.35 -12.64 0.38
N THR A 59 -0.30 -12.89 -0.39
CA THR A 59 1.04 -12.35 -0.16
C THR A 59 1.51 -11.53 -1.38
N PRO A 60 0.88 -10.35 -1.64
CA PRO A 60 1.06 -9.64 -2.90
C PRO A 60 2.34 -8.78 -2.94
N VAL A 61 3.11 -8.72 -1.86
CA VAL A 61 4.36 -7.95 -1.83
C VAL A 61 5.47 -8.77 -2.46
N GLY A 62 5.98 -8.27 -3.59
CA GLY A 62 7.07 -8.91 -4.32
C GLY A 62 8.44 -8.74 -3.65
N MET A 63 9.46 -9.35 -4.26
CA MET A 63 10.84 -9.42 -3.71
C MET A 63 11.53 -8.07 -3.46
N ARG A 64 10.98 -6.95 -3.94
CA ARG A 64 11.56 -5.60 -3.74
C ARG A 64 10.75 -4.72 -2.80
N GLY A 65 9.65 -5.23 -2.24
CA GLY A 65 8.76 -4.42 -1.41
C GLY A 65 8.01 -3.36 -2.21
N PRO A 66 7.55 -2.27 -1.57
CA PRO A 66 6.83 -1.19 -2.22
C PRO A 66 7.76 -0.29 -3.05
N ALA A 67 7.30 0.14 -4.22
CA ALA A 67 7.79 1.36 -4.85
C ALA A 67 6.95 2.55 -4.34
N LEU A 68 7.59 3.67 -4.03
CA LEU A 68 6.95 4.85 -3.49
C LEU A 68 7.21 6.05 -4.40
N SER A 69 6.18 6.86 -4.61
CA SER A 69 6.29 8.20 -5.19
C SER A 69 5.85 9.24 -4.16
N ARG A 70 6.57 10.37 -4.14
CA ARG A 70 6.32 11.50 -3.22
C ARG A 70 5.94 12.78 -3.95
N ASP A 71 5.92 12.75 -5.28
CA ASP A 71 5.72 13.89 -6.18
C ASP A 71 4.50 13.70 -7.10
N GLY A 72 3.51 12.95 -6.61
CA GLY A 72 2.25 12.73 -7.36
C GLY A 72 2.37 11.69 -8.47
N GLY A 73 3.39 10.82 -8.43
CA GLY A 73 3.57 9.73 -9.38
C GLY A 73 4.59 10.02 -10.49
N LEU A 74 5.32 11.14 -10.42
CA LEU A 74 6.30 11.52 -11.44
C LEU A 74 7.60 10.71 -11.32
N THR A 75 8.08 10.53 -10.09
CA THR A 75 9.27 9.72 -9.80
C THR A 75 8.93 8.62 -8.79
N TRP A 76 9.59 7.48 -8.95
CA TRP A 76 9.37 6.28 -8.15
C TRP A 76 10.69 5.70 -7.70
N GLN A 77 10.76 5.30 -6.43
CA GLN A 77 11.92 4.63 -5.85
C GLN A 77 11.45 3.46 -4.99
N TRP A 78 12.23 2.37 -4.99
CA TRP A 78 12.00 1.26 -4.07
C TRP A 78 12.21 1.74 -2.63
N SER A 79 11.31 1.33 -1.72
CA SER A 79 11.53 1.56 -0.30
C SER A 79 12.74 0.76 0.20
N THR A 80 13.49 1.35 1.12
CA THR A 80 14.58 0.68 1.85
C THR A 80 14.13 0.19 3.22
N GLU A 81 12.85 0.33 3.55
CA GLU A 81 12.30 -0.10 4.84
C GLU A 81 11.94 -1.59 4.86
N PRO A 82 11.85 -2.20 6.06
CA PRO A 82 11.48 -3.60 6.20
C PRO A 82 10.16 -3.96 5.51
N PHE A 83 10.16 -5.10 4.83
CA PHE A 83 8.97 -5.70 4.23
C PHE A 83 9.03 -7.23 4.34
N THR A 84 7.85 -7.84 4.26
CA THR A 84 7.63 -9.26 4.06
C THR A 84 6.73 -9.42 2.84
N THR A 85 6.39 -10.66 2.47
CA THR A 85 5.42 -10.90 1.41
C THR A 85 3.97 -10.53 1.82
N GLU A 86 3.73 -10.32 3.13
CA GLU A 86 2.43 -9.97 3.74
C GLU A 86 2.26 -8.46 3.99
N GLY A 87 3.32 -7.66 3.82
CA GLY A 87 3.24 -6.23 4.13
C GLY A 87 4.59 -5.54 4.26
N PHE A 88 4.56 -4.28 4.68
CA PHE A 88 5.75 -3.45 4.77
C PHE A 88 5.57 -2.30 5.76
N THR A 89 6.67 -1.72 6.20
CA THR A 89 6.64 -0.45 6.95
C THR A 89 7.05 0.70 6.05
N LEU A 90 6.49 1.88 6.32
CA LEU A 90 6.92 3.11 5.68
C LEU A 90 6.81 4.29 6.63
N THR A 91 7.81 5.15 6.60
CA THR A 91 7.82 6.44 7.25
C THR A 91 7.35 7.46 6.24
N VAL A 92 6.23 8.10 6.53
CA VAL A 92 5.66 9.13 5.65
C VAL A 92 6.49 10.39 5.84
N PRO A 93 7.10 10.93 4.77
CA PRO A 93 7.88 12.16 4.84
C PRO A 93 7.03 13.37 5.25
#